data_AF-A0A7W4Z7R8-F1
#
_entry.id   AF-A0A7W4Z7R8-F1
#
_cell.length_a   1.000
_cell.length_b   1.000
_cell.length_c   1.000
_cell.angle_alpha   90.00
_cell.angle_beta   90.00
_cell.angle_gamma   90.00
#
_symmetry.space_group_name_H-M   'P 1'
#
loop_
_entity.id
_entity.type
_entity.pdbx_description
1 polymer ?
#
loop_
_entity_poly.entity_id
_entity_poly.type
_entity_poly.pdbx_seq_one_letter_code
_entity_poly.pdbx_strand_id
1 'polypeptide(L)'
;MHNERPLIGKLVFHGTINIFIAFLSGFMIAAAAMGQIDGQKQDWILAHMESLINGMMLFIVAGFIGKLSLSPKRGLIATYCLIAMAYCNTVFGLGRGVTGALGYEFNNDLGNNITALAGQLGVPLAVVAFTLIGIAAWRTR
;
A
#
# COMPACT_ATOMS: atom_id res chain seq x y z
N MET A 1 -17.72 -19.18 8.57
CA MET A 1 -16.48 -19.28 9.37
C MET A 1 -15.31 -19.98 8.66
N HIS A 2 -15.50 -20.86 7.65
CA HIS A 2 -14.38 -21.64 7.09
C HIS A 2 -13.37 -20.88 6.19
N ASN A 3 -13.68 -19.64 5.75
CA ASN A 3 -12.88 -18.88 4.77
C ASN A 3 -12.20 -17.60 5.32
N GLU A 4 -12.21 -17.36 6.62
CA GLU A 4 -11.67 -16.11 7.22
C GLU A 4 -10.15 -16.16 7.42
N ARG A 5 -9.61 -17.30 7.86
CA ARG A 5 -8.16 -17.47 8.12
C ARG A 5 -7.27 -17.18 6.90
N PRO A 6 -7.62 -17.59 5.67
CA PRO A 6 -6.82 -17.28 4.49
C PRO A 6 -6.77 -15.78 4.16
N LEU A 7 -7.85 -15.02 4.41
CA LEU A 7 -7.87 -13.58 4.14
C LEU A 7 -7.00 -12.82 5.14
N ILE A 8 -7.14 -13.15 6.43
CA ILE A 8 -6.31 -12.57 7.51
C ILE A 8 -4.84 -12.88 7.23
N GLY A 9 -4.50 -14.13 6.92
CA GLY A 9 -3.12 -14.54 6.62
C GLY A 9 -2.52 -13.76 5.45
N LYS A 10 -3.29 -13.51 4.38
CA LYS A 10 -2.85 -12.67 3.25
C LYS A 10 -2.57 -11.23 3.67
N LEU A 11 -3.50 -10.59 4.39
CA LEU A 11 -3.33 -9.21 4.86
C LEU A 11 -2.11 -9.07 5.77
N VAL A 12 -1.93 -10.00 6.72
CA VAL A 12 -0.76 -10.03 7.61
C VAL A 12 0.52 -10.22 6.80
N PHE A 13 0.57 -11.19 5.89
CA PHE A 13 1.75 -11.45 5.08
C PHE A 13 2.17 -10.24 4.24
N HIS A 14 1.22 -9.62 3.53
CA HIS A 14 1.50 -8.45 2.71
C HIS A 14 1.77 -7.18 3.54
N GLY A 15 1.15 -7.07 4.72
CA GLY A 15 1.47 -6.06 5.72
C GLY A 15 2.94 -6.17 6.16
N THR A 16 3.39 -7.38 6.49
CA THR A 16 4.79 -7.66 6.83
C THR A 16 5.73 -7.25 5.70
N ILE A 17 5.44 -7.62 4.45
CA ILE A 17 6.27 -7.21 3.31
C ILE A 17 6.40 -5.68 3.22
N ASN A 18 5.29 -4.95 3.36
CA ASN A 18 5.30 -3.49 3.34
C ASN A 18 6.14 -2.90 4.49
N ILE A 19 6.07 -3.48 5.69
CA ILE A 19 6.94 -3.05 6.81
C ILE A 19 8.42 -3.25 6.50
N PHE A 20 8.80 -4.39 5.91
CA PHE A 20 10.20 -4.62 5.53
C PHE A 20 10.67 -3.64 4.43
N ILE A 21 9.81 -3.32 3.47
CA ILE A 21 10.10 -2.29 2.47
C ILE A 21 10.24 -0.92 3.16
N ALA A 22 9.38 -0.58 4.11
CA ALA A 22 9.50 0.65 4.89
C ALA A 22 10.85 0.72 5.62
N PHE A 23 11.31 -0.36 6.24
CA PHE A 23 12.62 -0.38 6.91
C PHE A 23 13.77 -0.17 5.92
N LEU A 24 13.69 -0.80 4.74
CA LEU A 24 14.66 -0.57 3.67
C LEU A 24 14.65 0.90 3.23
N SER A 25 13.49 1.48 2.95
CA SER A 25 13.37 2.91 2.61
C SER A 25 13.86 3.81 3.74
N GLY A 26 13.63 3.43 5.01
CA GLY A 26 14.14 4.13 6.18
C GLY A 26 15.67 4.17 6.23
N PHE A 27 16.32 3.07 5.87
CA PHE A 27 17.77 3.05 5.66
C PHE A 27 18.20 3.99 4.53
N MET A 28 17.46 4.02 3.42
CA MET A 28 17.76 4.90 2.28
C MET A 28 17.62 6.39 2.63
N ILE A 29 16.74 6.78 3.57
CA ILE A 29 16.68 8.16 4.08
C ILE A 29 18.03 8.59 4.65
N ALA A 30 18.67 7.73 5.45
CA ALA A 30 19.96 8.02 6.06
C ALA A 30 21.06 8.08 4.99
N ALA A 31 21.08 7.12 4.07
CA ALA A 31 22.03 7.11 2.96
C ALA A 31 21.95 8.40 2.10
N ALA A 32 20.74 8.83 1.75
CA ALA A 32 20.52 10.08 1.00
C ALA A 32 20.94 11.31 1.81
N ALA A 33 20.64 11.34 3.12
CA ALA A 33 21.04 12.45 3.99
C ALA A 33 22.56 12.57 4.14
N MET A 34 23.30 11.46 4.03
CA MET A 34 24.75 11.42 4.06
C MET A 34 25.40 11.62 2.67
N GLY A 35 24.60 11.77 1.61
CA GLY A 35 25.10 11.89 0.23
C GLY A 35 25.74 10.60 -0.30
N GLN A 36 25.38 9.44 0.25
CA GLN A 36 25.89 8.13 -0.19
C GLN A 36 25.16 7.57 -1.41
N ILE A 37 23.97 8.10 -1.71
CA ILE A 37 23.16 7.72 -2.86
C ILE A 37 22.62 8.98 -3.53
N ASP A 38 22.36 8.86 -4.83
CA ASP A 38 21.61 9.87 -5.57
C ASP A 38 20.13 9.83 -5.14
N GLY A 39 19.50 11.01 -5.08
CA GLY A 39 18.08 11.15 -4.73
C GLY A 39 17.84 12.06 -3.51
N GLN A 40 16.65 12.68 -3.47
CA GLN A 40 16.32 13.58 -2.38
C GLN A 40 15.87 12.82 -1.13
N LYS A 41 16.38 13.23 0.04
CA LYS A 41 15.93 12.73 1.35
C LYS A 41 14.40 12.71 1.47
N GLN A 42 13.72 13.72 0.92
CA GLN A 42 12.27 13.86 1.02
C GLN A 42 11.51 12.76 0.26
N ASP A 43 12.01 12.33 -0.90
CA ASP A 43 11.37 11.26 -1.67
C ASP A 43 11.55 9.90 -0.97
N TRP A 44 12.68 9.68 -0.28
CA TRP A 44 12.88 8.49 0.55
C TRP A 44 12.03 8.50 1.83
N ILE A 45 11.77 9.67 2.42
CA ILE A 45 10.79 9.81 3.52
C ILE A 45 9.41 9.39 3.04
N LEU A 46 9.01 9.85 1.86
CA LEU A 46 7.73 9.46 1.27
C LEU A 46 7.68 7.93 1.03
N ALA A 47 8.71 7.34 0.43
CA ALA A 47 8.81 5.90 0.23
C ALA A 47 8.65 5.10 1.54
N HIS A 48 9.33 5.55 2.59
CA HIS A 48 9.22 4.96 3.93
C HIS A 48 7.80 5.05 4.47
N MET A 49 7.21 6.25 4.45
CA MET A 49 5.89 6.49 5.05
C MET A 49 4.77 5.79 4.28
N GLU A 50 4.82 5.78 2.95
CA GLU A 50 3.84 5.06 2.13
C GLU A 50 3.84 3.58 2.49
N SER A 51 5.00 2.91 2.49
CA SER A 51 5.03 1.48 2.81
C SER A 51 4.69 1.20 4.29
N LEU A 52 5.14 2.06 5.22
CA LEU A 52 4.84 1.90 6.65
C LEU A 52 3.34 2.00 6.95
N ILE A 53 2.70 3.08 6.50
CA ILE A 53 1.28 3.35 6.76
C ILE A 53 0.41 2.27 6.12
N ASN A 54 0.71 1.89 4.87
CA ASN A 54 -0.04 0.85 4.18
C ASN A 54 0.15 -0.52 4.84
N GLY A 55 1.37 -0.85 5.31
CA GLY A 55 1.63 -2.06 6.09
C GLY A 55 0.83 -2.11 7.39
N MET A 56 0.82 -1.01 8.15
CA MET A 56 0.01 -0.88 9.37
C MET A 56 -1.48 -1.02 9.09
N MET A 57 -1.99 -0.37 8.03
CA MET A 57 -3.38 -0.47 7.62
C MET A 57 -3.79 -1.91 7.33
N LEU A 58 -2.95 -2.69 6.62
CA LEU A 58 -3.23 -4.10 6.36
C LEU A 58 -3.33 -4.91 7.65
N PHE A 59 -2.46 -4.67 8.65
CA PHE A 59 -2.58 -5.32 9.96
C PHE A 59 -3.84 -4.92 10.72
N ILE A 60 -4.18 -3.64 10.71
CA ILE A 60 -5.39 -3.14 11.37
C ILE A 60 -6.63 -3.81 10.76
N VAL A 61 -6.75 -3.83 9.43
CA VAL A 61 -7.87 -4.48 8.75
C VAL A 61 -7.88 -5.98 9.02
N ALA A 62 -6.72 -6.65 9.01
CA ALA A 62 -6.64 -8.07 9.37
C ALA A 62 -7.22 -8.37 10.76
N GLY A 63 -7.06 -7.44 11.72
CA GLY A 63 -7.57 -7.57 13.08
C GLY A 63 -9.09 -7.55 13.21
N PHE A 64 -9.83 -6.98 12.24
CA PHE A 64 -11.28 -6.88 12.31
C PHE A 64 -12.04 -7.46 11.12
N ILE A 65 -11.41 -7.75 9.98
CA ILE A 65 -12.12 -8.14 8.75
C ILE A 65 -12.95 -9.42 8.90
N GLY A 66 -12.48 -10.38 9.70
CA GLY A 66 -13.21 -11.63 9.99
C GLY A 66 -14.46 -11.42 10.85
N LYS A 67 -14.58 -10.27 11.53
CA LYS A 67 -15.75 -9.92 12.34
C LYS A 67 -16.84 -9.23 11.53
N LEU A 68 -16.56 -8.84 10.29
CA LEU A 68 -17.52 -8.17 9.43
C LEU A 68 -18.43 -9.16 8.71
N SER A 69 -19.72 -8.83 8.59
CA SER A 69 -20.67 -9.61 7.80
C SER A 69 -20.44 -9.41 6.28
N LEU A 70 -19.35 -9.96 5.76
CA LEU A 70 -18.99 -9.97 4.35
C LEU A 70 -19.31 -11.33 3.70
N SER A 71 -19.86 -11.30 2.49
CA SER A 71 -19.90 -12.52 1.67
C SER A 71 -18.48 -12.90 1.25
N PRO A 72 -18.19 -14.20 1.03
CA PRO A 72 -16.83 -14.65 0.67
C PRO A 72 -16.24 -13.90 -0.52
N LYS A 73 -17.06 -13.62 -1.55
CA LYS A 73 -16.64 -12.83 -2.73
C LYS A 73 -16.25 -11.40 -2.37
N ARG A 74 -17.06 -10.70 -1.56
CA ARG A 74 -16.77 -9.31 -1.15
C ARG A 74 -15.53 -9.23 -0.26
N GLY A 75 -15.35 -10.20 0.65
CA GLY A 75 -14.14 -10.28 1.48
C GLY A 75 -12.87 -10.48 0.63
N LEU A 76 -12.94 -11.34 -0.39
CA LEU A 76 -11.84 -11.56 -1.33
C LEU A 76 -11.50 -10.29 -2.11
N ILE A 77 -12.50 -9.63 -2.70
CA ILE A 77 -12.32 -8.39 -3.46
C ILE A 77 -11.70 -7.30 -2.56
N ALA A 78 -12.28 -7.05 -1.39
CA ALA A 78 -11.77 -6.05 -0.47
C ALA A 78 -10.31 -6.34 -0.07
N THR A 79 -9.98 -7.60 0.23
CA THR A 79 -8.62 -8.01 0.60
C THR A 79 -7.62 -7.74 -0.53
N TYR A 80 -7.91 -8.16 -1.76
CA TYR A 80 -7.00 -7.95 -2.87
C TYR A 80 -6.89 -6.48 -3.29
N CYS A 81 -7.99 -5.71 -3.21
CA CYS A 81 -7.95 -4.27 -3.43
C CYS A 81 -7.05 -3.56 -2.40
N LEU A 82 -7.12 -3.92 -1.12
CA LEU A 82 -6.23 -3.35 -0.09
C LEU A 82 -4.78 -3.71 -0.34
N ILE A 83 -4.49 -4.98 -0.66
CA ILE A 83 -3.12 -5.44 -0.96
C ILE A 83 -2.58 -4.71 -2.18
N ALA A 84 -3.33 -4.67 -3.28
CA ALA A 84 -2.92 -4.02 -4.51
C ALA A 84 -2.72 -2.51 -4.29
N MET A 85 -3.59 -1.85 -3.53
CA MET A 85 -3.45 -0.45 -3.16
C MET A 85 -2.18 -0.19 -2.34
N ALA A 86 -1.89 -1.03 -1.34
CA ALA A 86 -0.68 -0.93 -0.53
C ALA A 86 0.59 -1.00 -1.40
N TYR A 87 0.61 -1.91 -2.38
CA TYR A 87 1.73 -1.99 -3.33
C TYR A 87 1.77 -0.84 -4.33
N CYS A 88 0.62 -0.34 -4.80
CA CYS A 88 0.57 0.85 -5.63
C CYS A 88 1.22 2.04 -4.94
N ASN A 89 0.86 2.29 -3.68
CA ASN A 89 1.42 3.36 -2.86
C ASN A 89 2.92 3.14 -2.58
N THR A 90 3.32 1.90 -2.32
CA THR A 90 4.74 1.55 -2.13
C THR A 90 5.55 1.77 -3.41
N VAL A 91 5.05 1.35 -4.57
CA VAL A 91 5.70 1.55 -5.87
C VAL A 91 5.77 3.04 -6.22
N PHE A 92 4.72 3.81 -5.91
CA PHE A 92 4.74 5.25 -6.05
C PHE A 92 5.88 5.88 -5.22
N GLY A 93 5.92 5.60 -3.91
CA GLY A 93 6.95 6.14 -3.03
C GLY A 93 8.37 5.73 -3.44
N LEU A 94 8.59 4.44 -3.72
CA LEU A 94 9.89 3.94 -4.20
C LEU A 94 10.28 4.51 -5.56
N GLY A 95 9.34 4.62 -6.49
CA GLY A 95 9.57 5.20 -7.81
C GLY A 95 10.12 6.62 -7.69
N ARG A 96 9.53 7.44 -6.82
CA ARG A 96 10.04 8.77 -6.50
C ARG A 96 11.43 8.73 -5.87
N GLY A 97 11.65 7.88 -4.86
CA GLY A 97 12.94 7.74 -4.17
C GLY A 97 14.08 7.33 -5.11
N VAL A 98 13.82 6.37 -6.00
CA VAL A 98 14.83 5.79 -6.91
C VAL A 98 15.09 6.68 -8.13
N THR A 99 14.05 7.29 -8.70
CA THR A 99 14.16 7.99 -10.00
C THR A 99 14.14 9.51 -9.87
N GLY A 100 13.70 10.05 -8.74
CA GLY A 100 13.42 11.48 -8.57
C GLY A 100 12.20 11.97 -9.36
N ALA A 101 11.51 11.08 -10.10
CA ALA A 101 10.30 11.45 -10.84
C ALA A 101 9.18 11.87 -9.90
N LEU A 102 8.34 12.81 -10.33
CA LEU A 102 7.19 13.24 -9.52
C LEU A 102 6.03 12.24 -9.56
N GLY A 103 5.79 11.62 -10.73
CA GLY A 103 4.73 10.63 -10.92
C GLY A 103 3.31 11.22 -10.85
N TYR A 104 3.11 12.46 -11.30
CA TYR A 104 1.78 13.09 -11.30
C TYR A 104 1.07 13.03 -12.65
N GLU A 105 1.83 12.92 -13.74
CA GLU A 105 1.33 12.88 -15.11
C GLU A 105 2.13 11.89 -15.94
N PHE A 106 1.56 11.39 -17.04
CA PHE A 106 2.29 10.56 -17.99
C PHE A 106 3.10 11.42 -18.97
N ASN A 107 4.32 11.01 -19.28
CA ASN A 107 5.23 11.71 -20.19
C ASN A 107 6.20 10.73 -20.90
N ASN A 108 7.32 11.22 -21.44
CA ASN A 108 8.31 10.39 -22.15
C ASN A 108 9.29 9.65 -21.23
N ASP A 109 9.16 9.78 -19.90
CA ASP A 109 10.01 9.09 -18.93
C ASP A 109 9.31 7.85 -18.36
N LEU A 110 9.94 6.68 -18.51
CA LEU A 110 9.36 5.40 -18.08
C LEU A 110 9.20 5.34 -16.56
N GLY A 111 10.18 5.84 -15.80
CA GLY A 111 10.14 5.83 -14.33
C GLY A 111 8.98 6.65 -13.79
N ASN A 112 8.78 7.83 -14.35
CA ASN A 112 7.66 8.71 -14.08
C ASN A 112 6.32 8.06 -14.45
N ASN A 113 6.21 7.41 -15.61
CA ASN A 113 4.97 6.75 -16.03
C ASN A 113 4.56 5.59 -15.12
N ILE A 114 5.53 4.78 -14.67
CA ILE A 114 5.29 3.69 -13.70
C ILE A 114 4.81 4.29 -12.37
N THR A 115 5.49 5.35 -11.91
CA THR A 115 5.14 6.05 -10.66
C THR A 115 3.73 6.64 -10.76
N ALA A 116 3.40 7.31 -11.87
CA ALA A 116 2.08 7.90 -12.11
C ALA A 116 0.97 6.86 -12.16
N LEU A 117 1.18 5.75 -12.86
CA LEU A 117 0.22 4.65 -12.89
C LEU A 117 -0.04 4.09 -11.49
N ALA A 118 1.02 3.87 -10.71
CA ALA A 118 0.91 3.37 -9.35
C ALA A 118 0.11 4.34 -8.45
N GLY A 119 0.44 5.63 -8.47
CA GLY A 119 -0.28 6.64 -7.70
C GLY A 119 -1.76 6.75 -8.07
N GLN A 120 -2.08 6.71 -9.37
CA GLN A 120 -3.46 6.81 -9.85
C GLN A 120 -4.29 5.55 -9.59
N LEU A 121 -3.68 4.36 -9.68
CA LEU A 121 -4.39 3.09 -9.50
C LEU A 121 -4.70 2.79 -8.03
N GLY A 122 -3.87 3.26 -7.10
CA GLY A 122 -4.09 3.05 -5.66
C GLY A 122 -5.43 3.58 -5.17
N VAL A 123 -5.84 4.76 -5.65
CA VAL A 123 -7.08 5.44 -5.24
C VAL A 123 -8.36 4.63 -5.52
N PRO A 124 -8.67 4.21 -6.76
CA PRO A 124 -9.88 3.44 -7.03
C PRO A 124 -9.89 2.09 -6.30
N LEU A 125 -8.73 1.46 -6.12
CA LEU A 125 -8.61 0.23 -5.32
C LEU A 125 -8.97 0.48 -3.84
N ALA A 126 -8.48 1.58 -3.25
CA ALA A 126 -8.85 1.99 -1.90
C ALA A 126 -10.36 2.21 -1.78
N VAL A 127 -10.95 2.94 -2.74
CA VAL A 127 -12.39 3.23 -2.77
C VAL A 127 -13.21 1.96 -2.77
N VAL A 128 -12.87 0.99 -3.64
CA VAL A 128 -13.58 -0.30 -3.70
C VAL A 128 -13.46 -1.05 -2.37
N ALA A 129 -12.25 -1.18 -1.82
CA ALA A 129 -12.02 -1.90 -0.58
C ALA A 129 -12.77 -1.30 0.61
N PHE A 130 -12.59 0.00 0.86
CA PHE A 130 -13.18 0.66 2.02
C PHE A 130 -14.69 0.83 1.89
N THR A 131 -15.23 0.93 0.67
CA THR A 131 -16.70 0.89 0.45
C THR A 131 -17.28 -0.46 0.88
N LEU A 132 -16.65 -1.57 0.47
CA LEU A 132 -17.12 -2.91 0.86
C LEU A 132 -17.02 -3.13 2.38
N ILE A 133 -15.92 -2.69 2.99
CA ILE A 133 -15.70 -2.75 4.43
C ILE A 133 -16.73 -1.88 5.16
N GLY A 134 -16.97 -0.65 4.71
CA GLY A 134 -17.93 0.27 5.31
C GLY A 134 -19.37 -0.24 5.25
N ILE A 135 -19.80 -0.76 4.09
CA ILE A 135 -21.12 -1.39 3.93
C ILE A 135 -21.26 -2.59 4.87
N ALA A 136 -20.22 -3.41 5.00
CA ALA A 136 -20.27 -4.56 5.88
C ALA A 136 -20.31 -4.17 7.36
N ALA A 137 -19.52 -3.18 7.76
CA ALA A 137 -19.52 -2.64 9.12
C ALA A 137 -20.90 -2.08 9.50
N TRP A 138 -21.56 -1.36 8.58
CA TRP A 138 -22.92 -0.85 8.78
C TRP A 138 -23.94 -1.97 9.03
N ARG A 139 -23.84 -3.08 8.30
CA ARG A 139 -24.74 -4.25 8.41
C ARG A 139 -24.45 -5.16 9.60
N THR A 140 -23.29 -4.98 10.24
CA THR A 140 -22.88 -5.79 11.40
C THR A 140 -23.36 -5.18 12.73
N ARG A 141 -23.88 -3.94 12.69
CA ARG A 141 -24.64 -3.35 13.80
C ARG A 141 -26.04 -3.96 13.87
#